data_AF-A0A7C3UGJ7-F1
#
_entry.id   AF-A0A7C3UGJ7-F1
#
_cell.length_a   1.000
_cell.length_b   1.000
_cell.length_c   1.000
_cell.angle_alpha   90.00
_cell.angle_beta   90.00
_cell.angle_gamma   90.00
#
_symmetry.space_group_name_H-M   'P 1'
#
loop_
_entity.id
_entity.type
_entity.pdbx_description
1 polymer ?
#
loop_
_entity_poly.entity_id
_entity_poly.type
_entity_poly.pdbx_seq_one_letter_code
_entity_poly.pdbx_strand_id
1 'polypeptide(L)'
;MLKYIELMLDNKWQMIKQTKNRLLRPILIGIILGIINCYWIVIAEAMWFTVHITVISLFFNSIFVMFFIVLFNLLLRKYLPKYSMSNSELLIIYVMLNMSSAMAAHGFMQLLIPIMGHAFWYATPENDWASLFHRFLPTWLTVQDKNALRDHYLGYSTLYTIDHLKVWIVPVMFWTGFIFVFVFIMICINIIVRKQWVEQEKLAYPIIQLPYEMIGQSSSFFKNKLMWIGFGVAASFDIMNGLNALIPAVPYIHLKLNNIGRYFVSRPWNAVGWLPISFYPFVIG
;
A
#
# COMPACT_ATOMS: atom_id res chain seq x y z
N MET A 1 -7.28 -8.90 54.26
CA MET A 1 -6.99 -9.78 53.11
C MET A 1 -7.98 -9.56 51.96
N LEU A 2 -9.30 -9.71 52.15
CA LEU A 2 -10.34 -9.44 51.13
C LEU A 2 -10.27 -8.05 50.49
N LYS A 3 -10.16 -6.99 51.31
CA LYS A 3 -10.05 -5.58 50.85
C LYS A 3 -8.81 -5.31 49.98
N TYR A 4 -7.75 -6.10 50.14
CA TYR A 4 -6.50 -5.97 49.38
C TYR A 4 -6.61 -6.67 48.02
N ILE A 5 -7.39 -7.76 47.96
CA ILE A 5 -7.70 -8.50 46.72
C ILE A 5 -8.67 -7.68 45.85
N GLU A 6 -9.69 -7.04 46.42
CA GLU A 6 -10.57 -6.11 45.70
C GLU A 6 -9.80 -4.95 45.08
N LEU A 7 -8.90 -4.31 45.84
CA LEU A 7 -8.12 -3.17 45.36
C LEU A 7 -7.14 -3.57 44.24
N MET A 8 -6.56 -4.78 44.32
CA MET A 8 -5.75 -5.33 43.23
C MET A 8 -6.58 -5.65 41.98
N LEU A 9 -7.77 -6.22 42.15
CA LEU A 9 -8.67 -6.50 41.02
C LEU A 9 -9.12 -5.20 40.36
N ASP A 10 -9.55 -4.20 41.13
CA ASP A 10 -9.96 -2.89 40.60
C ASP A 10 -8.82 -2.19 39.86
N ASN A 11 -7.60 -2.20 40.40
CA ASN A 11 -6.44 -1.64 39.70
C ASN A 11 -6.13 -2.40 38.41
N LYS A 12 -6.29 -3.73 38.39
CA LYS A 12 -6.11 -4.55 37.19
C LYS A 12 -7.20 -4.25 36.16
N TRP A 13 -8.45 -4.08 36.57
CA TRP A 13 -9.58 -3.70 35.72
C TRP A 13 -9.44 -2.28 35.18
N GLN A 14 -9.01 -1.32 36.00
CA GLN A 14 -8.68 0.05 35.60
C GLN A 14 -7.56 0.06 34.56
N MET A 15 -6.46 -0.68 34.80
CA MET A 15 -5.37 -0.81 33.83
C MET A 15 -5.85 -1.41 32.51
N ILE A 16 -6.64 -2.48 32.53
CA ILE A 16 -7.20 -3.13 31.32
C ILE A 16 -8.12 -2.16 30.56
N LYS A 17 -8.96 -1.40 31.27
CA LYS A 17 -9.86 -0.42 30.67
C LYS A 17 -9.09 0.76 30.05
N GLN A 18 -8.02 1.19 30.71
CA GLN A 18 -7.13 2.25 30.22
C GLN A 18 -6.27 1.80 29.03
N THR A 19 -5.87 0.52 28.96
CA THR A 19 -5.19 -0.06 27.78
C THR A 19 -6.15 -0.26 26.61
N LYS A 20 -7.38 -0.76 26.84
CA LYS A 20 -8.41 -0.91 25.78
C LYS A 20 -8.76 0.42 25.12
N ASN A 21 -8.97 1.48 25.91
CA ASN A 21 -9.27 2.81 25.36
C ASN A 21 -8.11 3.42 24.55
N ARG A 22 -6.86 3.04 24.86
CA ARG A 22 -5.68 3.49 24.10
C ARG A 22 -5.50 2.80 22.74
N LEU A 23 -6.05 1.60 22.54
CA LEU A 23 -5.94 0.87 21.28
C LEU A 23 -7.09 1.18 20.31
N LEU A 24 -8.29 1.45 20.82
CA LEU A 24 -9.46 1.67 19.96
C LEU A 24 -9.28 2.88 19.03
N ARG A 25 -8.76 3.99 19.57
CA ARG A 25 -8.55 5.23 18.82
C ARG A 25 -7.64 5.05 17.59
N PRO A 26 -6.38 4.57 17.70
CA PRO A 26 -5.53 4.38 16.54
C PRO A 26 -6.08 3.32 15.57
N ILE A 27 -6.80 2.31 16.06
CA ILE A 27 -7.44 1.30 15.20
C ILE A 27 -8.52 1.95 14.32
N LEU A 28 -9.42 2.75 14.91
CA LEU A 28 -10.47 3.44 14.15
C LEU A 28 -9.89 4.39 13.11
N ILE A 29 -8.87 5.16 13.50
CA ILE A 29 -8.15 6.05 12.58
C ILE A 29 -7.50 5.24 11.46
N GLY A 30 -6.82 4.14 11.80
CA GLY A 30 -6.19 3.24 10.85
C GLY A 30 -7.18 2.59 9.87
N ILE A 31 -8.39 2.23 10.32
CA ILE A 31 -9.45 1.70 9.43
C ILE A 31 -9.89 2.76 8.43
N ILE A 32 -10.23 3.97 8.90
CA ILE A 32 -10.70 5.06 8.04
C ILE A 32 -9.62 5.44 7.02
N LEU A 33 -8.39 5.66 7.50
CA LEU A 33 -7.26 5.98 6.63
C LEU A 33 -6.94 4.83 5.69
N GLY A 34 -7.04 3.57 6.14
CA GLY A 34 -6.84 2.38 5.32
C GLY A 34 -7.81 2.32 4.15
N ILE A 35 -9.10 2.58 4.36
CA ILE A 35 -10.12 2.62 3.30
C ILE A 35 -9.79 3.71 2.27
N ILE A 36 -9.52 4.93 2.74
CA ILE A 36 -9.15 6.06 1.87
C ILE A 36 -7.87 5.74 1.08
N ASN A 37 -6.89 5.12 1.74
CA ASN A 37 -5.63 4.74 1.14
C ASN A 37 -5.79 3.65 0.08
N CYS A 38 -6.58 2.61 0.33
CA CYS A 38 -6.90 1.59 -0.67
C CYS A 38 -7.61 2.19 -1.89
N TYR A 39 -8.55 3.11 -1.67
CA TYR A 39 -9.23 3.82 -2.76
C TYR A 39 -8.24 4.62 -3.61
N TRP A 40 -7.33 5.36 -2.97
CA TRP A 40 -6.27 6.09 -3.68
C TRP A 40 -5.37 5.16 -4.49
N ILE A 41 -4.96 4.02 -3.93
CA ILE A 41 -4.14 3.01 -4.62
C ILE A 41 -4.84 2.50 -5.88
N VAL A 42 -6.10 2.07 -5.76
CA VAL A 42 -6.85 1.52 -6.90
C VAL A 42 -7.01 2.55 -8.01
N ILE A 43 -7.31 3.81 -7.67
CA ILE A 43 -7.42 4.87 -8.68
C ILE A 43 -6.08 5.12 -9.37
N ALA A 44 -5.01 5.30 -8.59
CA ALA A 44 -3.71 5.68 -9.15
C ALA A 44 -3.09 4.56 -9.99
N GLU A 45 -3.19 3.31 -9.51
CA GLU A 45 -2.55 2.14 -10.14
C GLU A 45 -3.42 1.49 -11.21
N ALA A 46 -4.67 1.14 -10.87
CA ALA A 46 -5.51 0.31 -11.73
C ALA A 46 -6.34 1.12 -12.74
N MET A 47 -6.70 2.37 -12.40
CA MET A 47 -7.55 3.19 -13.26
C MET A 47 -6.75 4.17 -14.11
N TRP A 48 -5.86 4.94 -13.49
CA TRP A 48 -5.10 5.97 -14.18
C TRP A 48 -3.76 5.49 -14.72
N PHE A 49 -3.23 4.36 -14.23
CA PHE A 49 -1.90 3.85 -14.60
C PHE A 49 -0.80 4.91 -14.50
N THR A 50 -0.92 5.84 -13.55
CA THR A 50 -0.04 7.01 -13.44
C THR A 50 1.14 6.75 -12.52
N VAL A 51 0.90 6.09 -11.38
CA VAL A 51 1.90 5.85 -10.35
C VAL A 51 1.73 4.46 -9.77
N HIS A 52 2.84 3.73 -9.65
CA HIS A 52 2.90 2.42 -9.01
C HIS A 52 3.33 2.54 -7.55
N ILE A 53 2.36 2.76 -6.67
CA ILE A 53 2.52 2.98 -5.23
C ILE A 53 3.07 1.74 -4.51
N THR A 54 2.59 0.57 -4.89
CA THR A 54 2.76 -0.70 -4.18
C THR A 54 3.84 -1.61 -4.78
N VAL A 55 4.47 -1.17 -5.87
CA VAL A 55 5.53 -1.91 -6.57
C VAL A 55 6.93 -1.57 -6.03
N ILE A 56 7.03 -0.58 -5.14
CA ILE A 56 8.28 -0.22 -4.44
C ILE A 56 8.29 -0.74 -3.01
N SER A 57 9.48 -1.07 -2.48
CA SER A 57 9.62 -1.71 -1.16
C SER A 57 9.17 -0.83 0.01
N LEU A 58 9.35 0.48 -0.09
CA LEU A 58 8.83 1.44 0.88
C LEU A 58 7.55 2.06 0.31
N PHE A 59 6.40 1.70 0.88
CA PHE A 59 5.12 2.27 0.48
C PHE A 59 5.06 3.78 0.76
N PHE A 60 5.35 4.57 -0.29
CA PHE A 60 5.47 6.02 -0.15
C PHE A 60 4.15 6.67 0.25
N ASN A 61 3.01 6.09 -0.12
CA ASN A 61 1.67 6.52 0.30
C ASN A 61 1.52 6.43 1.82
N SER A 62 2.00 5.35 2.45
CA SER A 62 1.96 5.19 3.90
C SER A 62 2.83 6.25 4.58
N ILE A 63 4.02 6.54 4.03
CA ILE A 63 4.89 7.61 4.53
C ILE A 63 4.25 8.99 4.36
N PHE A 64 3.64 9.25 3.21
CA PHE A 64 2.95 10.50 2.91
C PHE A 64 1.79 10.74 3.88
N VAL A 65 0.92 9.76 4.11
CA VAL A 65 -0.15 9.86 5.09
C VAL A 65 0.41 10.06 6.50
N MET A 66 1.44 9.29 6.88
CA MET A 66 2.08 9.43 8.19
C MET A 66 2.74 10.79 8.38
N PHE A 67 3.29 11.41 7.34
CA PHE A 67 3.85 12.76 7.40
C PHE A 67 2.80 13.76 7.91
N PHE A 68 1.61 13.77 7.30
CA PHE A 68 0.53 14.65 7.74
C PHE A 68 -0.01 14.30 9.12
N ILE A 69 -0.15 13.01 9.44
CA ILE A 69 -0.62 12.57 10.77
C ILE A 69 0.35 12.99 11.85
N VAL A 70 1.66 12.84 11.64
CA VAL A 70 2.67 13.25 12.61
C VAL A 70 2.74 14.77 12.73
N LEU A 71 2.67 15.50 11.61
CA LEU A 71 2.64 16.97 11.63
C LEU A 71 1.43 17.48 12.41
N PHE A 72 0.24 16.92 12.15
CA PHE A 72 -0.97 17.23 12.92
C PHE A 72 -0.81 16.86 14.40
N ASN A 73 -0.19 15.72 14.71
CA ASN A 73 0.07 15.32 16.08
C ASN A 73 1.04 16.27 16.80
N LEU A 74 2.04 16.83 16.12
CA LEU A 74 2.92 17.86 16.69
C LEU A 74 2.16 19.16 17.01
N LEU A 75 1.23 19.56 16.14
CA LEU A 75 0.34 20.68 16.41
C LEU A 75 -0.57 20.39 17.61
N LEU A 76 -1.15 19.19 17.69
CA LEU A 76 -1.93 18.77 18.85
C LEU A 76 -1.09 18.76 20.12
N ARG A 77 0.17 18.30 20.10
CA ARG A 77 1.06 18.36 21.28
C ARG A 77 1.27 19.80 21.75
N LYS A 78 1.33 20.77 20.84
CA LYS A 78 1.52 22.19 21.16
C LYS A 78 0.26 22.86 21.71
N TYR A 79 -0.91 22.61 21.11
CA TYR A 79 -2.15 23.35 21.42
C TYR A 79 -3.15 22.56 22.28
N LEU A 80 -3.16 21.23 22.16
CA LEU A 80 -4.17 20.33 22.73
C LEU A 80 -3.53 19.01 23.22
N PRO A 81 -2.56 19.04 24.17
CA PRO A 81 -1.71 17.90 24.51
C PRO A 81 -2.49 16.67 24.98
N LYS A 82 -3.66 16.87 25.61
CA LYS A 82 -4.57 15.79 26.04
C LYS A 82 -5.05 14.90 24.89
N TYR A 83 -5.14 15.44 23.67
CA TYR A 83 -5.56 14.71 22.48
C TYR A 83 -4.37 14.24 21.62
N SER A 84 -3.13 14.52 22.03
CA SER A 84 -1.98 14.02 21.28
C SER A 84 -1.91 12.50 21.30
N MET A 85 -1.36 11.92 20.24
CA MET A 85 -1.09 10.50 20.09
C MET A 85 0.33 10.19 20.56
N SER A 86 0.44 9.07 21.26
CA SER A 86 1.69 8.41 21.61
C SER A 86 2.37 7.81 20.38
N ASN A 87 3.68 7.55 20.49
CA ASN A 87 4.44 6.92 19.41
C ASN A 87 3.92 5.50 19.10
N SER A 88 3.41 4.78 20.11
CA SER A 88 2.77 3.47 19.92
C SER A 88 1.46 3.56 19.13
N GLU A 89 0.63 4.58 19.37
CA GLU A 89 -0.61 4.79 18.61
C GLU A 89 -0.30 5.11 17.14
N LEU A 90 0.69 5.98 16.90
CA LEU A 90 1.18 6.29 15.55
C LEU A 90 1.75 5.07 14.83
N LEU A 91 2.49 4.21 15.54
CA LEU A 91 3.04 2.99 14.98
C LEU A 91 1.93 2.00 14.57
N ILE A 92 0.87 1.89 15.36
CA ILE A 92 -0.31 1.06 14.98
C ILE A 92 -0.92 1.57 13.67
N ILE A 93 -1.13 2.89 13.55
CA ILE A 93 -1.66 3.49 12.32
C ILE A 93 -0.74 3.20 11.13
N TYR A 94 0.57 3.38 11.30
CA TYR A 94 1.55 3.06 10.25
C TYR A 94 1.50 1.60 9.82
N VAL A 95 1.44 0.64 10.75
CA VAL A 95 1.33 -0.78 10.42
C VAL A 95 0.03 -1.07 9.67
N MET A 96 -1.10 -0.50 10.11
CA MET A 96 -2.39 -0.67 9.44
C MET A 96 -2.39 -0.10 8.02
N LEU A 97 -1.75 1.05 7.80
CA LEU A 97 -1.59 1.64 6.47
C LEU A 97 -0.76 0.74 5.54
N ASN A 98 0.36 0.19 6.03
CA ASN A 98 1.18 -0.71 5.22
C ASN A 98 0.44 -2.01 4.90
N MET A 99 -0.27 -2.58 5.87
CA MET A 99 -1.08 -3.78 5.64
C MET A 99 -2.20 -3.52 4.63
N SER A 100 -2.90 -2.39 4.75
CA SER A 100 -3.93 -1.99 3.77
C SER A 100 -3.35 -1.82 2.37
N SER A 101 -2.16 -1.22 2.26
CA SER A 101 -1.47 -0.99 0.99
C SER A 101 -1.05 -2.30 0.34
N ALA A 102 -0.48 -3.23 1.12
CA ALA A 102 -0.10 -4.55 0.65
C ALA A 102 -1.31 -5.36 0.16
N MET A 103 -2.45 -5.23 0.84
CA MET A 103 -3.69 -5.90 0.41
C MET A 103 -4.25 -5.28 -0.88
N ALA A 104 -4.23 -3.96 -1.04
CA ALA A 104 -4.70 -3.29 -2.25
C ALA A 104 -3.70 -3.29 -3.42
N ALA A 105 -2.54 -3.94 -3.26
CA ALA A 105 -1.43 -3.85 -4.19
C ALA A 105 -1.75 -4.37 -5.59
N HIS A 106 -1.07 -3.76 -6.58
CA HIS A 106 -1.12 -4.18 -7.98
C HIS A 106 -0.86 -5.68 -8.14
N GLY A 107 0.17 -6.21 -7.48
CA GLY A 107 0.54 -7.63 -7.56
C GLY A 107 -0.38 -8.58 -6.78
N PHE A 108 -1.45 -8.10 -6.15
CA PHE A 108 -2.31 -8.90 -5.29
C PHE A 108 -3.80 -8.74 -5.62
N MET A 109 -4.55 -7.90 -4.90
CA MET A 109 -6.01 -7.82 -5.07
C MET A 109 -6.43 -7.33 -6.46
N GLN A 110 -5.63 -6.46 -7.08
CA GLN A 110 -5.90 -5.95 -8.43
C GLN A 110 -5.77 -7.03 -9.51
N LEU A 111 -4.97 -8.08 -9.28
CA LEU A 111 -4.89 -9.26 -10.16
C LEU A 111 -5.91 -10.34 -9.78
N LEU A 112 -6.17 -10.49 -8.48
CA LEU A 112 -7.06 -11.52 -7.98
C LEU A 112 -8.49 -11.37 -8.52
N ILE A 113 -9.02 -10.14 -8.55
CA ILE A 113 -10.37 -9.87 -9.05
C ILE A 113 -10.51 -10.32 -10.52
N PRO A 114 -9.62 -9.90 -11.44
CA PRO A 114 -9.56 -10.44 -12.80
C PRO A 114 -9.49 -11.95 -12.88
N ILE A 115 -8.60 -12.59 -12.11
CA ILE A 115 -8.38 -14.04 -12.17
C ILE A 115 -9.66 -14.84 -11.90
N MET A 116 -10.56 -14.31 -11.06
CA MET A 116 -11.83 -14.99 -10.77
C MET A 116 -12.78 -15.04 -11.97
N GLY A 117 -12.76 -14.06 -12.88
CA GLY A 117 -13.79 -13.93 -13.94
C GLY A 117 -13.27 -13.86 -15.38
N HIS A 118 -12.01 -13.49 -15.61
CA HIS A 118 -11.47 -13.21 -16.95
C HIS A 118 -11.60 -14.39 -17.91
N ALA A 119 -11.30 -15.60 -17.43
CA ALA A 119 -11.33 -16.81 -18.26
C ALA A 119 -12.72 -17.15 -18.80
N PHE A 120 -13.80 -16.71 -18.12
CA PHE A 120 -15.18 -16.93 -18.55
C PHE A 120 -15.73 -15.75 -19.35
N TRP A 121 -15.41 -14.51 -18.94
CA TRP A 121 -15.87 -13.29 -19.61
C TRP A 121 -15.26 -13.14 -21.00
N TYR A 122 -13.94 -13.29 -21.14
CA TYR A 122 -13.21 -13.12 -22.39
C TYR A 122 -13.14 -14.40 -23.24
N ALA A 123 -13.84 -15.48 -22.87
CA ALA A 123 -13.92 -16.68 -23.69
C ALA A 123 -14.74 -16.41 -24.97
N THR A 124 -14.10 -16.55 -26.13
CA THR A 124 -14.72 -16.42 -27.45
C THR A 124 -14.49 -17.70 -28.26
N PRO A 125 -15.27 -17.95 -29.32
CA PRO A 125 -15.05 -19.09 -30.19
C PRO A 125 -13.65 -19.10 -30.85
N GLU A 126 -13.06 -17.93 -31.09
CA GLU A 126 -11.76 -17.78 -31.75
C GLU A 126 -10.58 -18.14 -30.84
N ASN A 127 -10.67 -17.83 -29.54
CA ASN A 127 -9.63 -18.20 -28.58
C ASN A 127 -9.84 -19.59 -27.97
N ASP A 128 -11.04 -20.14 -28.11
CA ASP A 128 -11.47 -21.47 -27.65
C ASP A 128 -11.15 -21.75 -26.16
N TRP A 129 -11.13 -20.70 -25.34
CA TRP A 129 -10.81 -20.85 -23.91
C TRP A 129 -11.78 -21.76 -23.16
N ALA A 130 -13.01 -21.84 -23.64
CA ALA A 130 -14.02 -22.71 -23.05
C ALA A 130 -13.63 -24.18 -23.12
N SER A 131 -13.17 -24.66 -24.28
CA SER A 131 -12.75 -26.06 -24.44
C SER A 131 -11.41 -26.33 -23.75
N LEU A 132 -10.50 -25.34 -23.81
CA LEU A 132 -9.13 -25.49 -23.35
C LEU A 132 -9.03 -25.46 -21.82
N PHE A 133 -9.70 -24.50 -21.17
CA PHE A 133 -9.42 -24.15 -19.77
C PHE A 133 -10.57 -24.35 -18.80
N HIS A 134 -11.84 -24.16 -19.20
CA HIS A 134 -12.96 -24.09 -18.23
C HIS A 134 -13.08 -25.34 -17.34
N ARG A 135 -12.79 -26.53 -17.88
CA ARG A 135 -12.80 -27.80 -17.11
C ARG A 135 -11.78 -27.87 -15.98
N PHE A 136 -10.70 -27.08 -16.04
CA PHE A 136 -9.65 -27.05 -15.04
C PHE A 136 -9.86 -25.95 -14.00
N LEU A 137 -10.85 -25.07 -14.22
CA LEU A 137 -11.11 -23.94 -13.34
C LEU A 137 -12.18 -24.32 -12.31
N PRO A 138 -11.83 -24.34 -11.01
CA PRO A 138 -12.77 -24.74 -9.98
C PRO A 138 -13.89 -23.71 -9.81
N THR A 139 -15.13 -24.20 -9.75
CA THR A 139 -16.35 -23.40 -9.55
C THR A 139 -16.34 -22.60 -8.25
N TRP A 140 -15.60 -23.05 -7.24
CA TRP A 140 -15.51 -22.42 -5.93
C TRP A 140 -14.42 -21.34 -5.81
N LEU A 141 -13.56 -21.16 -6.84
CA LEU A 141 -12.60 -20.05 -6.92
C LEU A 141 -12.89 -19.06 -8.06
N THR A 142 -13.83 -19.39 -8.94
CA THR A 142 -14.10 -18.61 -10.15
C THR A 142 -15.57 -18.22 -10.25
N VAL A 143 -15.83 -17.09 -10.88
CA VAL A 143 -17.17 -16.60 -11.22
C VAL A 143 -17.44 -16.95 -12.67
N GLN A 144 -18.37 -17.88 -12.88
CA GLN A 144 -18.65 -18.46 -14.20
C GLN A 144 -19.90 -17.87 -14.86
N ASP A 145 -20.78 -17.24 -14.08
CA ASP A 145 -22.03 -16.67 -14.57
C ASP A 145 -21.76 -15.42 -15.43
N LYS A 146 -22.01 -15.53 -16.74
CA LYS A 146 -21.78 -14.44 -17.69
C LYS A 146 -22.67 -13.21 -17.45
N ASN A 147 -23.86 -13.35 -16.86
CA ASN A 147 -24.71 -12.20 -16.55
C ASN A 147 -24.13 -11.42 -15.36
N ALA A 148 -23.70 -12.12 -14.31
CA ALA A 148 -23.04 -11.48 -13.18
C ALA A 148 -21.70 -10.83 -13.58
N LEU A 149 -20.95 -11.46 -14.49
CA LEU A 149 -19.73 -10.88 -15.07
C LEU A 149 -20.06 -9.66 -15.94
N ARG A 150 -21.10 -9.72 -16.77
CA ARG A 150 -21.52 -8.60 -17.62
C ARG A 150 -21.72 -7.33 -16.81
N ASP A 151 -22.46 -7.43 -15.72
CA ASP A 151 -22.74 -6.31 -14.81
C ASP A 151 -21.48 -5.79 -14.11
N HIS A 152 -20.50 -6.66 -13.84
CA HIS A 152 -19.20 -6.28 -13.29
C HIS A 152 -18.32 -5.52 -14.31
N TYR A 153 -18.19 -6.01 -15.54
CA TYR A 153 -17.30 -5.41 -16.54
C TYR A 153 -17.89 -4.21 -17.26
N LEU A 154 -19.17 -4.26 -17.63
CA LEU A 154 -19.82 -3.17 -18.34
C LEU A 154 -20.29 -2.06 -17.38
N GLY A 155 -20.44 -2.38 -16.10
CA GLY A 155 -21.03 -1.48 -15.12
C GLY A 155 -22.56 -1.41 -15.25
N TYR A 156 -23.14 -0.26 -14.88
CA TYR A 156 -24.59 0.02 -14.87
C TYR A 156 -25.42 -0.82 -13.90
N SER A 157 -24.75 -1.48 -12.96
CA SER A 157 -25.37 -2.35 -11.96
C SER A 157 -24.70 -2.14 -10.61
N THR A 158 -25.20 -2.82 -9.57
CA THR A 158 -24.66 -2.72 -8.21
C THR A 158 -24.30 -4.09 -7.67
N LEU A 159 -23.14 -4.19 -7.02
CA LEU A 159 -22.71 -5.42 -6.34
C LEU A 159 -23.65 -5.81 -5.20
N TYR A 160 -24.39 -4.83 -4.65
CA TYR A 160 -25.21 -5.01 -3.44
C TYR A 160 -26.56 -5.69 -3.69
N THR A 161 -26.84 -6.21 -4.89
CA THR A 161 -28.02 -7.04 -5.12
C THR A 161 -27.78 -8.46 -4.59
N ILE A 162 -28.84 -9.10 -4.09
CA ILE A 162 -28.76 -10.46 -3.56
C ILE A 162 -28.26 -11.44 -4.63
N ASP A 163 -28.66 -11.26 -5.88
CA ASP A 163 -28.28 -12.16 -6.96
C ASP A 163 -26.80 -12.05 -7.32
N HIS A 164 -26.22 -10.84 -7.34
CA HIS A 164 -24.78 -10.69 -7.51
C HIS A 164 -24.01 -11.24 -6.31
N LEU A 165 -24.45 -10.92 -5.08
CA LEU A 165 -23.78 -11.44 -3.89
C LEU A 165 -23.72 -12.97 -3.86
N LYS A 166 -24.79 -13.66 -4.25
CA LYS A 166 -24.83 -15.14 -4.29
C LYS A 166 -23.78 -15.74 -5.22
N VAL A 167 -23.54 -15.13 -6.38
CA VAL A 167 -22.56 -15.64 -7.35
C VAL A 167 -21.14 -15.41 -6.86
N TRP A 168 -20.87 -14.28 -6.21
CA TRP A 168 -19.52 -13.89 -5.79
C TRP A 168 -19.12 -14.42 -4.41
N ILE A 169 -20.07 -14.68 -3.50
CA ILE A 169 -19.78 -15.01 -2.10
C ILE A 169 -18.91 -16.27 -1.96
N VAL A 170 -19.15 -17.29 -2.78
CA VAL A 170 -18.39 -18.56 -2.69
C VAL A 170 -16.92 -18.33 -3.08
N PRO A 171 -16.58 -17.83 -4.29
CA PRO A 171 -15.20 -17.47 -4.62
C PRO A 171 -14.53 -16.55 -3.61
N VAL A 172 -15.22 -15.48 -3.19
CA VAL A 172 -14.68 -14.49 -2.25
C VAL A 172 -14.36 -15.11 -0.89
N MET A 173 -15.21 -15.98 -0.36
CA MET A 173 -14.95 -16.65 0.92
C MET A 173 -13.73 -17.58 0.83
N PHE A 174 -13.61 -18.38 -0.22
CA PHE A 174 -12.47 -19.29 -0.38
C PHE A 174 -11.15 -18.53 -0.59
N TRP A 175 -11.15 -17.49 -1.42
CA TRP A 175 -9.98 -16.64 -1.59
C TRP A 175 -9.62 -15.91 -0.30
N THR A 176 -10.61 -15.40 0.46
CA THR A 176 -10.35 -14.76 1.76
C THR A 176 -9.73 -15.74 2.75
N GLY A 177 -10.25 -16.97 2.82
CA GLY A 177 -9.68 -18.03 3.66
C GLY A 177 -8.25 -18.38 3.26
N PHE A 178 -7.98 -18.53 1.96
CA PHE A 178 -6.64 -18.75 1.44
C PHE A 178 -5.69 -17.62 1.81
N ILE A 179 -6.10 -16.36 1.59
CA ILE A 179 -5.31 -15.17 1.90
C ILE A 179 -4.99 -15.10 3.40
N PHE A 180 -5.99 -15.39 4.24
CA PHE A 180 -5.79 -15.41 5.69
C PHE A 180 -4.74 -16.42 6.11
N VAL A 181 -4.83 -17.66 5.61
CA VAL A 181 -3.85 -18.72 5.89
C VAL A 181 -2.48 -18.34 5.35
N PHE A 182 -2.41 -17.79 4.13
CA PHE A 182 -1.16 -17.35 3.51
C PHE A 182 -0.46 -16.26 4.32
N VAL A 183 -1.19 -15.20 4.69
CA VAL A 183 -0.65 -14.11 5.54
C VAL A 183 -0.25 -14.64 6.91
N PHE A 184 -1.03 -15.54 7.51
CA PHE A 184 -0.69 -16.17 8.78
C PHE A 184 0.64 -16.94 8.70
N ILE A 185 0.82 -17.77 7.67
CA ILE A 185 2.07 -18.50 7.42
C ILE A 185 3.24 -17.53 7.24
N MET A 186 3.06 -16.46 6.45
CA MET A 186 4.09 -15.42 6.27
C MET A 186 4.48 -14.78 7.61
N ILE A 187 3.52 -14.50 8.49
CA ILE A 187 3.80 -13.98 9.84
C ILE A 187 4.57 -15.02 10.68
N CYS A 188 4.18 -16.29 10.64
CA CYS A 188 4.89 -17.36 11.35
C CYS A 188 6.35 -17.47 10.89
N ILE A 189 6.59 -17.44 9.58
CA ILE A 189 7.94 -17.45 9.00
C ILE A 189 8.72 -16.23 9.48
N ASN A 190 8.12 -15.03 9.43
CA ASN A 190 8.76 -13.82 9.93
C ASN A 190 9.14 -13.92 11.42
N ILE A 191 8.31 -14.53 12.26
CA ILE A 191 8.62 -14.71 13.69
C ILE A 191 9.85 -15.62 13.88
N ILE A 192 9.92 -16.73 13.15
CA ILE A 192 11.04 -17.69 13.22
C ILE A 192 12.34 -17.03 12.76
N VAL A 193 12.29 -16.40 11.58
CA VAL A 193 13.47 -15.88 10.90
C VAL A 193 13.96 -14.57 11.51
N ARG A 194 13.06 -13.75 12.07
CA ARG A 194 13.40 -12.47 12.73
C ARG A 194 14.51 -12.62 13.75
N LYS A 195 14.49 -13.67 14.58
CA LYS A 195 15.50 -13.85 15.62
C LYS A 195 16.90 -14.03 15.03
N GLN A 196 17.01 -14.87 14.01
CA GLN A 196 18.26 -15.13 13.30
C GLN A 196 18.80 -13.85 12.63
N TRP A 197 17.95 -13.16 11.87
CA TRP A 197 18.36 -11.96 11.14
C TRP A 197 18.75 -10.79 12.05
N VAL A 198 18.03 -10.59 13.16
CA VAL A 198 18.28 -9.46 14.06
C VAL A 198 19.48 -9.73 14.97
N GLU A 199 19.55 -10.91 15.59
CA GLU A 199 20.53 -11.17 16.65
C GLU A 199 21.86 -11.72 16.11
N GLN A 200 21.81 -12.60 15.10
CA GLN A 200 23.00 -13.29 14.60
C GLN A 200 23.57 -12.57 13.36
N GLU A 201 22.73 -12.34 12.36
CA GLU A 201 23.18 -11.79 11.06
C GLU A 201 23.19 -10.26 11.02
N LYS A 202 22.57 -9.61 12.01
CA LYS A 202 22.48 -8.14 12.16
C LYS A 202 22.07 -7.46 10.85
N LEU A 203 21.08 -8.03 10.17
CA LEU A 203 20.57 -7.50 8.91
C LEU A 203 20.13 -6.05 9.09
N ALA A 204 20.61 -5.17 8.21
CA ALA A 204 20.17 -3.78 8.21
C ALA A 204 18.72 -3.69 7.68
N TYR A 205 17.89 -2.91 8.36
CA TYR A 205 16.51 -2.62 7.94
C TYR A 205 16.38 -1.15 7.52
N PRO A 206 16.93 -0.73 6.36
CA PRO A 206 16.92 0.68 5.96
C PRO A 206 15.51 1.24 5.74
N ILE A 207 14.58 0.39 5.28
CA ILE A 207 13.19 0.78 4.95
C ILE A 207 12.43 1.32 6.17
N ILE A 208 12.73 0.83 7.38
CA ILE A 208 12.04 1.28 8.61
C ILE A 208 12.64 2.56 9.21
N GLN A 209 13.80 3.03 8.75
CA GLN A 209 14.50 4.16 9.36
C GLN A 209 13.69 5.46 9.27
N LEU A 210 13.20 5.79 8.07
CA LEU A 210 12.37 6.97 7.86
C LEU A 210 11.12 7.02 8.76
N PRO A 211 10.23 6.00 8.75
CA PRO A 211 9.06 6.01 9.64
C PRO A 211 9.45 5.95 11.11
N TYR A 212 10.54 5.28 11.47
CA TYR A 212 11.06 5.27 12.83
C TYR A 212 11.48 6.67 13.30
N GLU A 213 12.21 7.42 12.50
CA GLU A 213 12.61 8.79 12.84
C GLU A 213 11.40 9.74 12.88
N MET A 214 10.50 9.63 11.90
CA MET A 214 9.28 10.44 11.84
C MET A 214 8.40 10.23 13.08
N ILE A 215 8.21 9.00 13.54
CA ILE A 215 7.34 8.68 14.68
C ILE A 215 8.07 8.85 16.01
N GLY A 216 9.26 8.25 16.12
CA GLY A 216 10.04 8.16 17.36
C GLY A 216 10.73 9.47 17.75
N GLN A 217 11.30 10.16 16.76
CA GLN A 217 12.15 11.34 16.95
C GLN A 217 11.62 12.58 16.23
N SER A 218 10.30 12.65 16.02
CA SER A 218 9.57 13.72 15.30
C SER A 218 10.13 15.14 15.55
N SER A 219 10.32 15.53 16.81
CA SER A 219 10.77 16.89 17.15
C SER A 219 12.16 17.26 16.62
N SER A 220 13.05 16.27 16.47
CA SER A 220 14.39 16.44 15.89
C SER A 220 14.34 16.29 14.37
N PHE A 221 13.65 15.24 13.89
CA PHE A 221 13.52 14.92 12.48
C PHE A 221 13.02 16.11 11.65
N PHE A 222 11.90 16.73 12.04
CA PHE A 222 11.34 17.86 11.30
C PHE A 222 12.13 19.17 11.43
N LYS A 223 13.15 19.22 12.29
CA LYS A 223 14.07 20.37 12.39
C LYS A 223 15.38 20.15 11.64
N ASN A 224 15.61 18.96 11.09
CA ASN A 224 16.83 18.64 10.36
C ASN A 224 16.87 19.42 9.02
N LYS A 225 17.76 20.42 8.95
CA LYS A 225 17.91 21.28 7.76
C LYS A 225 18.39 20.51 6.52
N LEU A 226 19.30 19.54 6.69
CA LEU A 226 19.84 18.78 5.57
C LEU A 226 18.76 17.92 4.90
N MET A 227 17.91 17.29 5.70
CA MET A 227 16.76 16.53 5.22
C MET A 227 15.83 17.43 4.37
N TRP A 228 15.51 18.62 4.88
CA TRP A 228 14.65 19.57 4.16
C TRP A 228 15.30 20.16 2.90
N ILE A 229 16.62 20.35 2.88
CA ILE A 229 17.33 20.73 1.65
C ILE A 229 17.19 19.62 0.60
N GLY A 230 17.46 18.36 0.97
CA GLY A 230 17.30 17.22 0.07
C GLY A 230 15.86 17.06 -0.45
N PHE A 231 14.88 17.15 0.46
CA PHE A 231 13.46 17.16 0.09
C PHE A 231 13.12 18.31 -0.85
N GLY A 232 13.59 19.53 -0.55
CA GLY A 232 13.33 20.72 -1.35
C GLY A 232 13.88 20.61 -2.78
N VAL A 233 15.09 20.06 -2.95
CA VAL A 233 15.69 19.83 -4.27
C VAL A 233 14.87 18.81 -5.06
N ALA A 234 14.56 17.65 -4.48
CA ALA A 234 13.77 16.62 -5.15
C ALA A 234 12.36 17.13 -5.50
N ALA A 235 11.66 17.75 -4.54
CA ALA A 235 10.34 18.33 -4.74
C ALA A 235 10.35 19.42 -5.82
N SER A 236 11.39 20.25 -5.91
CA SER A 236 11.47 21.28 -6.95
C SER A 236 11.51 20.68 -8.35
N PHE A 237 12.28 19.60 -8.55
CA PHE A 237 12.33 18.92 -9.84
C PHE A 237 11.00 18.24 -10.19
N ASP A 238 10.40 17.52 -9.23
CA ASP A 238 9.13 16.84 -9.45
C ASP A 238 7.98 17.83 -9.68
N ILE A 239 7.93 18.94 -8.95
CA ILE A 239 6.94 20.01 -9.16
C ILE A 239 7.13 20.66 -10.52
N MET A 240 8.36 20.93 -10.95
CA MET A 240 8.59 21.54 -12.26
C MET A 240 8.18 20.61 -13.41
N ASN A 241 8.47 19.32 -13.30
CA ASN A 241 8.01 18.31 -14.25
C ASN A 241 6.48 18.16 -14.23
N GLY A 242 5.86 18.19 -13.05
CA GLY A 242 4.40 18.18 -12.91
C GLY A 242 3.74 19.43 -13.50
N LEU A 243 4.36 20.60 -13.32
CA LEU A 243 3.90 21.84 -13.93
C LEU A 243 4.04 21.84 -15.44
N ASN A 244 5.13 21.31 -16.01
CA ASN A 244 5.27 21.15 -17.46
C ASN A 244 4.15 20.28 -18.05
N ALA A 245 3.72 19.22 -17.34
CA ALA A 245 2.63 18.37 -17.79
C ALA A 245 1.28 19.12 -17.87
N LEU A 246 1.06 20.12 -17.00
CA LEU A 246 -0.15 20.94 -17.00
C LEU A 246 -0.02 22.18 -17.91
N ILE A 247 1.18 22.76 -17.98
CA ILE A 247 1.53 24.00 -18.66
C ILE A 247 2.80 23.74 -19.48
N PRO A 248 2.67 23.41 -20.78
CA PRO A 248 3.82 23.05 -21.63
C PRO A 248 4.92 24.13 -21.74
N ALA A 249 4.64 25.38 -21.36
CA ALA A 249 5.61 26.48 -21.36
C ALA A 249 6.69 26.35 -20.26
N VAL A 250 6.43 25.58 -19.20
CA VAL A 250 7.43 25.31 -18.14
C VAL A 250 8.45 24.30 -18.66
N PRO A 251 9.77 24.46 -18.43
CA PRO A 251 10.76 23.50 -18.93
C PRO A 251 10.66 22.14 -18.24
N TYR A 252 10.82 21.06 -19.00
CA TYR A 252 10.87 19.69 -18.48
C TYR A 252 12.30 19.24 -18.18
N ILE A 253 12.56 18.81 -16.94
CA ILE A 253 13.83 18.17 -16.58
C ILE A 253 13.72 16.66 -16.81
N HIS A 254 14.49 16.25 -17.81
CA HIS A 254 14.72 14.88 -18.21
C HIS A 254 15.55 14.13 -17.16
N LEU A 255 14.92 13.67 -16.08
CA LEU A 255 15.59 12.87 -15.04
C LEU A 255 15.55 11.37 -15.32
N LYS A 256 14.53 10.85 -16.00
CA LYS A 256 14.30 9.41 -16.16
C LYS A 256 13.94 9.06 -17.61
N LEU A 257 14.29 7.85 -18.03
CA LEU A 257 13.91 7.24 -19.30
C LEU A 257 14.35 8.03 -20.54
N ASN A 258 15.48 8.72 -20.45
CA ASN A 258 16.05 9.49 -21.55
C ASN A 258 16.67 8.54 -22.56
N ASN A 259 16.03 8.36 -23.71
CA ASN A 259 16.57 7.50 -24.76
C ASN A 259 17.78 8.17 -25.44
N ILE A 260 18.99 7.76 -25.08
CA ILE A 260 20.23 8.18 -25.75
C ILE A 260 20.46 7.45 -27.08
N GLY A 261 19.71 6.37 -27.33
CA GLY A 261 19.66 5.67 -28.62
C GLY A 261 19.44 6.61 -29.80
N ARG A 262 18.69 7.71 -29.59
CA ARG A 262 18.42 8.75 -30.59
C ARG A 262 19.68 9.43 -31.16
N TYR A 263 20.80 9.39 -30.44
CA TYR A 263 22.07 9.97 -30.90
C TYR A 263 22.89 9.02 -31.77
N PHE A 264 22.57 7.72 -31.79
CA PHE A 264 23.27 6.71 -32.57
C PHE A 264 22.59 6.52 -33.93
N VAL A 265 22.86 7.43 -34.87
CA VAL A 265 22.19 7.42 -36.19
C VAL A 265 22.91 6.58 -37.26
N SER A 266 24.20 6.29 -37.08
CA SER A 266 25.02 5.55 -38.05
C SER A 266 25.09 4.05 -37.76
N ARG A 267 25.21 3.24 -38.83
CA ARG A 267 25.45 1.79 -38.69
C ARG A 267 26.85 1.54 -38.11
N PRO A 268 27.05 0.54 -37.23
CA PRO A 268 26.06 -0.42 -36.73
C PRO A 268 25.27 0.10 -35.50
N TRP A 269 25.64 1.25 -34.94
CA TRP A 269 25.11 1.75 -33.67
C TRP A 269 23.61 2.08 -33.69
N ASN A 270 23.05 2.38 -34.86
CA ASN A 270 21.61 2.58 -35.02
C ASN A 270 20.77 1.31 -34.80
N ALA A 271 21.39 0.11 -34.76
CA ALA A 271 20.71 -1.13 -34.43
C ALA A 271 20.38 -1.27 -32.94
N VAL A 272 20.99 -0.45 -32.06
CA VAL A 272 20.77 -0.49 -30.61
C VAL A 272 19.32 -0.11 -30.24
N GLY A 273 18.67 0.73 -31.04
CA GLY A 273 17.26 1.08 -30.84
C GLY A 273 17.01 1.87 -29.54
N TRP A 274 16.21 1.31 -28.64
CA TRP A 274 15.85 1.96 -27.37
C TRP A 274 16.95 1.75 -26.33
N LEU A 275 17.63 2.84 -25.95
CA LEU A 275 18.70 2.85 -24.95
C LEU A 275 18.41 3.94 -23.90
N PRO A 276 17.53 3.67 -22.92
CA PRO A 276 17.16 4.64 -21.89
C PRO A 276 18.27 4.80 -20.84
N ILE A 277 18.53 6.04 -20.46
CA ILE A 277 19.30 6.38 -19.25
C ILE A 277 18.37 7.10 -18.28
N SER A 278 18.43 6.69 -17.01
CA SER A 278 17.67 7.29 -15.92
C SER A 278 18.60 7.67 -14.78
N PHE A 279 18.45 8.88 -14.27
CA PHE A 279 19.10 9.39 -13.07
C PHE A 279 18.07 9.41 -11.95
N TYR A 280 18.19 8.47 -11.02
CA TYR A 280 17.37 8.43 -9.81
C TYR A 280 18.20 9.00 -8.65
N PRO A 281 17.92 10.22 -8.16
CA PRO A 281 18.70 10.81 -7.08
C PRO A 281 18.82 9.91 -5.84
N PHE A 282 17.75 9.17 -5.52
CA PHE A 282 17.75 8.23 -4.40
C PHE A 282 18.64 6.98 -4.60
N VAL A 283 19.08 6.69 -5.83
CA VAL A 283 20.01 5.58 -6.15
C VAL A 283 21.45 6.07 -6.23
N ILE A 284 21.66 7.30 -6.72
CA ILE A 284 22.99 7.84 -7.03
C ILE A 284 23.73 8.29 -5.75
N GLY A 285 23.00 8.65 -4.70
CA GLY A 285 23.56 9.13 -3.43
C GLY A 285 23.66 10.65 -3.38
#